data_AF-A0A3A0BS60-F1
#
_entry.id   AF-A0A3A0BS60-F1
#
_cell.length_a   1.000
_cell.length_b   1.000
_cell.length_c   1.000
_cell.angle_alpha   90.00
_cell.angle_beta   90.00
_cell.angle_gamma   90.00
#
_symmetry.space_group_name_H-M   'P 1'
#
loop_
_entity.id
_entity.type
_entity.pdbx_description
1 polymer ?
#
loop_
_entity_poly.entity_id
_entity_poly.type
_entity_poly.pdbx_seq_one_letter_code
_entity_poly.pdbx_strand_id
1 'polypeptide(L)'
;MSLKKHLPGTLLLLIAALVFLPHIGALTYYKDDWYYIYDGMVGGAKIFHEMFRIDRPARGYFFEWVYTLFGPNPLPWHLAAFLWRGLAALGAFQIFSLLWKDNRKFNFIAALLFAIYPGYFWWISAIEYQPMIASLAFQVFSILFTLKAISPAQGGVPGAGARSEQSRRDGGGSKIRKAAYIIGAILTGWSYIALVDYAIGMEAFRFLAVYLLVKQNEQNAIWKTLKAWAWTLVIPLGIVVWRIFFFTNERKATDIGGQLSVFFANPLAVSVDWFFQAYKSLLNLSVLAWINQFPAFVQSMRLRDVALGVLLSALVILIVVYAERRIKLSAESKAVDGDQTQTTKEALTL
;
A
#
# COMPACT_ATOMS: atom_id res chain seq x y z
N MET A 1 -23.83 -13.72 10.05
CA MET A 1 -22.53 -14.35 9.68
C MET A 1 -21.60 -13.42 8.89
N SER A 2 -22.11 -12.52 8.02
CA SER A 2 -21.31 -11.60 7.17
C SER A 2 -20.50 -10.53 7.94
N LEU A 3 -21.07 -9.91 8.98
CA LEU A 3 -20.43 -8.78 9.69
C LEU A 3 -19.09 -9.13 10.37
N LYS A 4 -18.97 -10.36 10.92
CA LYS A 4 -17.75 -10.82 11.63
C LYS A 4 -16.53 -10.91 10.70
N LYS A 5 -16.75 -11.13 9.40
CA LYS A 5 -15.67 -11.28 8.41
C LYS A 5 -14.97 -9.95 8.12
N HIS A 6 -15.75 -8.89 7.95
CA HIS A 6 -15.25 -7.59 7.52
C HIS A 6 -14.77 -6.73 8.70
N LEU A 7 -15.09 -7.15 9.93
CA LEU A 7 -14.81 -6.42 11.16
C LEU A 7 -13.35 -5.92 11.26
N PRO A 8 -12.29 -6.73 11.05
CA PRO A 8 -10.91 -6.21 11.18
C PRO A 8 -10.58 -5.09 10.19
N GLY A 9 -11.07 -5.20 8.94
CA GLY A 9 -10.88 -4.15 7.93
C GLY A 9 -11.66 -2.88 8.27
N THR A 10 -12.89 -3.02 8.79
CA THR A 10 -13.69 -1.88 9.25
C THR A 10 -13.04 -1.18 10.44
N LEU A 11 -12.53 -1.93 11.42
CA LEU A 11 -11.82 -1.36 12.57
C LEU A 11 -10.53 -0.67 12.15
N LEU A 12 -9.81 -1.20 11.16
CA LEU A 12 -8.63 -0.57 10.58
C LEU A 12 -8.97 0.80 9.96
N LEU A 13 -10.05 0.89 9.16
CA LEU A 13 -10.52 2.16 8.60
C LEU A 13 -11.01 3.12 9.69
N LEU A 14 -11.68 2.63 10.72
CA LEU A 14 -12.14 3.45 11.83
C LEU A 14 -10.95 4.06 12.58
N ILE A 15 -9.90 3.28 12.86
CA ILE A 15 -8.68 3.80 13.47
C ILE A 15 -8.02 4.84 12.55
N ALA A 16 -7.87 4.56 11.26
CA ALA A 16 -7.32 5.53 10.32
C ALA A 16 -8.16 6.82 10.29
N ALA A 17 -9.49 6.72 10.33
CA ALA A 17 -10.39 7.86 10.38
C ALA A 17 -10.15 8.71 11.63
N LEU A 18 -10.02 8.08 12.81
CA LEU A 18 -9.72 8.78 14.06
C LEU A 18 -8.34 9.45 14.06
N VAL A 19 -7.38 8.92 13.32
CA VAL A 19 -6.03 9.50 13.22
C VAL A 19 -5.99 10.70 12.26
N PHE A 20 -6.69 10.62 11.12
CA PHE A 20 -6.50 11.58 10.02
C PHE A 20 -7.67 12.53 9.77
N LEU A 21 -8.90 12.21 10.17
CA LEU A 21 -10.07 13.05 9.91
C LEU A 21 -10.39 14.14 10.94
N PRO A 22 -10.03 14.07 12.25
CA PRO A 22 -10.53 15.03 13.24
C PRO A 22 -10.30 16.51 12.91
N HIS A 23 -9.18 16.84 12.26
CA HIS A 23 -8.82 18.21 11.90
C HIS A 23 -8.93 18.50 10.40
N ILE A 24 -9.47 17.58 9.59
CA ILE A 24 -9.41 17.66 8.13
C ILE A 24 -10.08 18.92 7.56
N GLY A 25 -11.16 19.39 8.20
CA GLY A 25 -11.88 20.60 7.80
C GLY A 25 -11.13 21.90 8.08
N ALA A 26 -10.09 21.87 8.92
CA ALA A 26 -9.24 23.03 9.20
C ALA A 26 -7.97 23.05 8.33
N LEU A 27 -7.73 22.00 7.54
CA LEU A 27 -6.57 21.91 6.65
C LEU A 27 -6.79 22.71 5.37
N THR A 28 -5.84 23.56 5.03
CA THR A 28 -5.81 24.36 3.80
C THR A 28 -4.68 23.87 2.88
N TYR A 29 -4.04 24.76 2.14
CA TYR A 29 -2.81 24.48 1.41
C TYR A 29 -1.61 24.47 2.36
N TYR A 30 -0.70 23.53 2.15
CA TYR A 30 0.55 23.44 2.91
C TYR A 30 1.73 23.41 1.95
N LYS A 31 2.85 24.03 2.37
CA LYS A 31 4.13 23.96 1.67
C LYS A 31 4.00 24.31 0.20
N ASP A 32 4.19 23.34 -0.70
CA ASP A 32 4.24 23.53 -2.14
C ASP A 32 2.86 23.46 -2.81
N ASP A 33 1.79 23.13 -2.08
CA ASP A 33 0.43 23.08 -2.60
C ASP A 33 0.01 24.38 -3.32
N TRP A 34 0.53 25.54 -2.90
CA TRP A 34 0.08 26.85 -3.40
C TRP A 34 0.35 27.04 -4.89
N TYR A 35 1.50 26.62 -5.43
CA TYR A 35 1.81 26.86 -6.84
C TYR A 35 1.05 25.90 -7.75
N TYR A 36 0.76 24.67 -7.29
CA TYR A 36 -0.14 23.76 -7.99
C TYR A 36 -1.53 24.38 -8.17
N ILE A 37 -2.06 24.98 -7.11
CA ILE A 37 -3.35 25.66 -7.16
C ILE A 37 -3.30 26.90 -8.03
N TYR A 38 -2.27 27.73 -7.86
CA TYR A 38 -2.11 28.96 -8.64
C TYR A 38 -2.02 28.66 -10.14
N ASP A 39 -1.16 27.73 -10.54
CA ASP A 39 -1.00 27.34 -11.94
C ASP A 39 -2.30 26.76 -12.50
N GLY A 40 -2.98 25.91 -11.73
CA GLY A 40 -4.29 25.37 -12.13
C GLY A 40 -5.40 26.42 -12.24
N MET A 41 -5.34 27.50 -11.45
CA MET A 41 -6.30 28.62 -11.52
C MET A 41 -6.04 29.50 -12.74
N VAL A 42 -4.77 29.76 -13.08
CA VAL A 42 -4.39 30.65 -14.19
C VAL A 42 -4.41 29.91 -15.53
N GLY A 43 -3.82 28.72 -15.59
CA GLY A 43 -3.64 27.93 -16.82
C GLY A 43 -4.69 26.83 -17.04
N GLY A 44 -5.60 26.62 -16.07
CA GLY A 44 -6.56 25.51 -16.09
C GLY A 44 -5.90 24.15 -15.85
N ALA A 45 -6.70 23.08 -15.79
CA ALA A 45 -6.23 21.73 -15.43
C ALA A 45 -5.15 21.18 -16.40
N LYS A 46 -5.10 21.64 -17.65
CA LYS A 46 -4.12 21.16 -18.65
C LYS A 46 -2.71 21.67 -18.41
N ILE A 47 -2.52 22.71 -17.59
CA ILE A 47 -1.20 23.27 -17.29
C ILE A 47 -0.25 22.23 -16.69
N PHE A 48 -0.80 21.25 -15.97
CA PHE A 48 -0.02 20.19 -15.31
C PHE A 48 0.70 19.30 -16.32
N HIS A 49 0.25 19.23 -17.57
CA HIS A 49 0.95 18.46 -18.61
C HIS A 49 2.30 19.08 -18.92
N GLU A 50 2.34 20.39 -19.12
CA GLU A 50 3.59 21.12 -19.35
C GLU A 50 4.47 21.11 -18.09
N MET A 51 3.87 21.34 -16.92
CA MET A 51 4.59 21.33 -15.64
C MET A 51 5.36 20.03 -15.38
N PHE A 52 4.79 18.88 -15.73
CA PHE A 52 5.39 17.57 -15.49
C PHE A 52 6.07 16.95 -16.71
N ARG A 53 6.03 17.63 -17.86
CA ARG A 53 6.55 17.14 -19.16
C ARG A 53 8.00 16.70 -19.08
N ILE A 54 8.82 17.43 -18.33
CA ILE A 54 10.28 17.26 -18.30
C ILE A 54 10.79 16.12 -17.42
N ASP A 55 9.94 15.54 -16.55
CA ASP A 55 10.35 14.53 -15.56
C ASP A 55 9.36 13.35 -15.46
N ARG A 56 8.07 13.63 -15.22
CA ARG A 56 7.05 12.59 -14.99
C ARG A 56 5.69 12.91 -15.63
N PRO A 57 5.57 12.80 -16.97
CA PRO A 57 4.35 13.18 -17.71
C PRO A 57 3.05 12.57 -17.17
N ALA A 58 3.10 11.34 -16.66
CA ALA A 58 1.93 10.67 -16.07
C ALA A 58 1.35 11.42 -14.86
N ARG A 59 2.18 12.17 -14.11
CA ARG A 59 1.68 13.06 -13.05
C ARG A 59 0.83 14.19 -13.61
N GLY A 60 1.19 14.73 -14.78
CA GLY A 60 0.41 15.77 -15.45
C GLY A 60 -1.03 15.35 -15.68
N TYR A 61 -1.23 14.20 -16.33
CA TYR A 61 -2.56 13.64 -16.58
C TYR A 61 -3.31 13.30 -15.29
N PHE A 62 -2.61 12.78 -14.28
CA PHE A 62 -3.21 12.52 -12.98
C PHE A 62 -3.70 13.81 -12.32
N PHE A 63 -2.89 14.87 -12.33
CA PHE A 63 -3.29 16.16 -11.79
C PHE A 63 -4.39 16.83 -12.60
N GLU A 64 -4.38 16.75 -13.94
CA GLU A 64 -5.50 17.24 -14.77
C GLU A 64 -6.82 16.63 -14.29
N TRP A 65 -6.85 15.30 -14.13
CA TRP A 65 -8.05 14.59 -13.67
C TRP A 65 -8.48 15.00 -12.25
N VAL A 66 -7.57 14.96 -11.28
CA VAL A 66 -7.91 15.28 -9.88
C VAL A 66 -8.30 16.76 -9.74
N TYR A 67 -7.58 17.67 -10.38
CA TYR A 67 -7.88 19.10 -10.34
C TYR A 67 -9.19 19.44 -11.05
N THR A 68 -9.56 18.74 -12.14
CA THR A 68 -10.87 18.93 -12.77
C THR A 68 -12.02 18.57 -11.82
N LEU A 69 -11.83 17.58 -10.94
CA LEU A 69 -12.83 17.18 -9.96
C LEU A 69 -12.91 18.10 -8.74
N PHE A 70 -11.75 18.56 -8.25
CA PHE A 70 -11.67 19.24 -6.95
C PHE A 70 -11.48 20.75 -7.06
N GLY A 71 -10.89 21.21 -8.16
CA GLY A 71 -10.50 22.59 -8.37
C GLY A 71 -9.58 23.10 -7.24
N PRO A 72 -9.69 24.38 -6.90
CA PRO A 72 -8.88 24.98 -5.84
C PRO A 72 -9.33 24.58 -4.44
N ASN A 73 -10.50 23.97 -4.23
CA ASN A 73 -10.99 23.68 -2.88
C ASN A 73 -10.08 22.65 -2.18
N PRO A 74 -9.45 22.96 -1.02
CA PRO A 74 -8.50 22.05 -0.36
C PRO A 74 -9.15 20.80 0.23
N LEU A 75 -10.41 20.87 0.71
CA LEU A 75 -11.03 19.78 1.47
C LEU A 75 -11.13 18.46 0.66
N PRO A 76 -11.58 18.46 -0.61
CA PRO A 76 -11.58 17.26 -1.45
C PRO A 76 -10.19 16.61 -1.61
N TRP A 77 -9.11 17.39 -1.69
CA TRP A 77 -7.74 16.86 -1.79
C TRP A 77 -7.35 16.07 -0.55
N HIS A 78 -7.61 16.63 0.64
CA HIS A 78 -7.35 15.95 1.91
C HIS A 78 -8.21 14.69 2.09
N LEU A 79 -9.48 14.75 1.70
CA LEU A 79 -10.38 13.58 1.75
C LEU A 79 -9.90 12.47 0.80
N ALA A 80 -9.44 12.84 -0.39
CA ALA A 80 -8.87 11.89 -1.34
C ALA A 80 -7.54 11.31 -0.83
N ALA A 81 -6.68 12.10 -0.19
CA ALA A 81 -5.47 11.58 0.46
C ALA A 81 -5.82 10.54 1.55
N PHE A 82 -6.84 10.81 2.38
CA PHE A 82 -7.36 9.82 3.33
C PHE A 82 -7.89 8.56 2.63
N LEU A 83 -8.64 8.71 1.54
CA LEU A 83 -9.17 7.58 0.77
C LEU A 83 -8.04 6.69 0.24
N TRP A 84 -7.02 7.27 -0.40
CA TRP A 84 -5.86 6.53 -0.90
C TRP A 84 -5.13 5.78 0.23
N ARG A 85 -4.95 6.42 1.40
CA ARG A 85 -4.36 5.77 2.57
C ARG A 85 -5.19 4.60 3.08
N GLY A 86 -6.51 4.77 3.19
CA GLY A 86 -7.42 3.71 3.60
C GLY A 86 -7.41 2.53 2.62
N LEU A 87 -7.41 2.83 1.32
CA LEU A 87 -7.30 1.83 0.25
C LEU A 87 -5.98 1.05 0.33
N ALA A 88 -4.85 1.75 0.52
CA ALA A 88 -3.54 1.12 0.71
C ALA A 88 -3.53 0.23 1.97
N ALA A 89 -4.07 0.70 3.10
CA ALA A 89 -4.13 -0.05 4.36
C ALA A 89 -4.95 -1.34 4.23
N LEU A 90 -6.13 -1.26 3.58
CA LEU A 90 -6.95 -2.43 3.31
C LEU A 90 -6.27 -3.42 2.37
N GLY A 91 -5.59 -2.92 1.34
CA GLY A 91 -4.80 -3.75 0.44
C GLY A 91 -3.66 -4.47 1.16
N ALA A 92 -2.93 -3.77 2.04
CA ALA A 92 -1.85 -4.33 2.85
C ALA A 92 -2.37 -5.40 3.81
N PHE A 93 -3.50 -5.14 4.49
CA PHE A 93 -4.17 -6.13 5.32
C PHE A 93 -4.53 -7.41 4.54
N GLN A 94 -5.00 -7.27 3.30
CA GLN A 94 -5.28 -8.43 2.44
C GLN A 94 -4.02 -9.16 1.99
N ILE A 95 -2.93 -8.45 1.66
CA ILE A 95 -1.63 -9.07 1.35
C ILE A 95 -1.17 -9.91 2.56
N PHE A 96 -1.12 -9.31 3.74
CA PHE A 96 -0.69 -10.02 4.95
C PHE A 96 -1.59 -11.21 5.27
N SER A 97 -2.91 -11.08 5.06
CA SER A 97 -3.85 -12.19 5.20
C SER A 97 -3.65 -13.34 4.21
N LEU A 98 -3.05 -13.10 3.04
CA LEU A 98 -2.65 -14.15 2.09
C LEU A 98 -1.31 -14.79 2.48
N LEU A 99 -0.36 -13.97 2.97
CA LEU A 99 0.99 -14.41 3.31
C LEU A 99 1.07 -15.14 4.66
N TRP A 100 0.22 -14.79 5.63
CA TRP A 100 0.19 -15.42 6.96
C TRP A 100 -1.25 -15.76 7.37
N LYS A 101 -1.81 -16.81 6.74
CA LYS A 101 -3.23 -17.20 6.87
C LYS A 101 -3.69 -17.42 8.32
N ASP A 102 -2.82 -17.97 9.15
CA ASP A 102 -3.15 -18.36 10.52
C ASP A 102 -2.87 -17.25 11.56
N ASN A 103 -2.15 -16.19 11.18
CA ASN A 103 -1.73 -15.14 12.10
C ASN A 103 -2.56 -13.86 11.93
N ARG A 104 -3.88 -13.95 12.15
CA ARG A 104 -4.81 -12.80 11.99
C ARG A 104 -4.45 -11.59 12.84
N LYS A 105 -3.97 -11.81 14.07
CA LYS A 105 -3.52 -10.73 14.96
C LYS A 105 -2.33 -10.00 14.33
N PHE A 106 -1.31 -10.74 13.89
CA PHE A 106 -0.15 -10.18 13.21
C PHE A 106 -0.57 -9.37 11.98
N ASN A 107 -1.43 -9.93 11.12
CA ASN A 107 -1.88 -9.25 9.90
C ASN A 107 -2.58 -7.92 10.20
N PHE A 108 -3.42 -7.89 11.24
CA PHE A 108 -4.11 -6.67 11.66
C PHE A 108 -3.13 -5.62 12.19
N ILE A 109 -2.23 -6.01 13.10
CA ILE A 109 -1.25 -5.08 13.68
C ILE A 109 -0.27 -4.55 12.63
N ALA A 110 0.24 -5.42 11.75
CA ALA A 110 1.13 -5.01 10.66
C ALA A 110 0.43 -4.02 9.70
N ALA A 111 -0.83 -4.28 9.33
CA ALA A 111 -1.60 -3.36 8.48
C ALA A 111 -1.93 -2.05 9.20
N LEU A 112 -2.19 -2.10 10.51
CA LEU A 112 -2.39 -0.91 11.33
C LEU A 112 -1.13 -0.04 11.36
N LEU A 113 0.03 -0.62 11.69
CA LEU A 113 1.31 0.10 11.70
C LEU A 113 1.64 0.69 10.33
N PHE A 114 1.35 -0.02 9.24
CA PHE A 114 1.46 0.51 7.89
C PHE A 114 0.52 1.71 7.66
N ALA A 115 -0.73 1.64 8.12
CA ALA A 115 -1.74 2.68 7.92
C ALA A 115 -1.42 3.98 8.66
N ILE A 116 -0.86 3.89 9.87
CA ILE A 116 -0.56 5.04 10.74
C ILE A 116 0.94 5.39 10.75
N TYR A 117 1.71 4.86 9.81
CA TYR A 117 3.15 5.00 9.78
C TYR A 117 3.58 6.49 9.79
N PRO A 118 4.38 6.93 10.77
CA PRO A 118 4.74 8.34 10.96
C PRO A 118 6.01 8.75 10.21
N GLY A 119 6.60 7.91 9.35
CA GLY A 119 7.88 8.24 8.72
C GLY A 119 7.82 9.36 7.68
N TYR A 120 6.64 9.91 7.38
CA TYR A 120 6.48 10.98 6.41
C TYR A 120 5.36 11.94 6.79
N PHE A 121 5.67 13.15 7.25
CA PHE A 121 4.64 14.14 7.66
C PHE A 121 4.20 15.05 6.52
N TRP A 122 4.90 15.02 5.39
CA TRP A 122 4.59 15.87 4.26
C TRP A 122 3.30 15.44 3.55
N TRP A 123 2.70 14.31 3.92
CA TRP A 123 1.34 13.95 3.52
C TRP A 123 0.26 15.00 3.86
N ILE A 124 0.53 15.96 4.75
CA ILE A 124 -0.37 17.09 5.00
C ILE A 124 -0.42 18.07 3.81
N SER A 125 0.58 18.08 2.93
CA SER A 125 0.59 18.77 1.63
C SER A 125 -0.15 17.88 0.63
N ALA A 126 -1.48 17.86 0.76
CA ALA A 126 -2.33 16.85 0.13
C ALA A 126 -2.46 17.01 -1.40
N ILE A 127 -2.06 18.15 -1.96
CA ILE A 127 -2.10 18.40 -3.40
C ILE A 127 -0.80 17.90 -4.00
N GLU A 128 0.34 18.42 -3.54
CA GLU A 128 1.67 18.01 -4.01
C GLU A 128 1.89 16.50 -3.89
N TYR A 129 1.53 15.90 -2.74
CA TYR A 129 1.76 14.48 -2.47
C TYR A 129 0.65 13.54 -2.91
N GLN A 130 -0.39 14.07 -3.57
CA GLN A 130 -1.48 13.24 -4.08
C GLN A 130 -1.01 12.10 -4.99
N PRO A 131 -0.08 12.31 -5.94
CA PRO A 131 0.45 11.23 -6.77
C PRO A 131 1.22 10.17 -5.96
N MET A 132 1.90 10.58 -4.89
CA MET A 132 2.68 9.67 -4.05
C MET A 132 1.76 8.75 -3.23
N ILE A 133 0.66 9.27 -2.69
CA ILE A 133 -0.26 8.46 -1.88
C ILE A 133 -1.09 7.53 -2.75
N ALA A 134 -1.49 8.00 -3.93
CA ALA A 134 -2.15 7.19 -4.93
C ALA A 134 -1.20 6.09 -5.45
N SER A 135 0.07 6.43 -5.72
CA SER A 135 1.10 5.46 -6.10
C SER A 135 1.25 4.36 -5.04
N LEU A 136 1.34 4.71 -3.75
CA LEU A 136 1.40 3.71 -2.67
C LEU A 136 0.18 2.76 -2.70
N ALA A 137 -1.03 3.28 -2.90
CA ALA A 137 -2.23 2.46 -3.01
C ALA A 137 -2.19 1.54 -4.24
N PHE A 138 -1.84 2.08 -5.42
CA PHE A 138 -1.72 1.30 -6.65
C PHE A 138 -0.65 0.22 -6.55
N GLN A 139 0.49 0.51 -5.93
CA GLN A 139 1.54 -0.47 -5.68
C GLN A 139 1.04 -1.65 -4.84
N VAL A 140 0.34 -1.35 -3.74
CA VAL A 140 -0.25 -2.38 -2.87
C VAL A 140 -1.27 -3.22 -3.64
N PHE A 141 -2.15 -2.61 -4.44
CA PHE A 141 -3.10 -3.35 -5.24
C PHE A 141 -2.42 -4.18 -6.34
N SER A 142 -1.38 -3.66 -6.96
CA SER A 142 -0.61 -4.38 -7.96
C SER A 142 -0.05 -5.69 -7.39
N ILE A 143 0.60 -5.62 -6.22
CA ILE A 143 1.09 -6.80 -5.49
C ILE A 143 -0.05 -7.72 -5.08
N LEU A 144 -1.13 -7.18 -4.50
CA LEU A 144 -2.28 -7.97 -4.09
C LEU A 144 -2.91 -8.75 -5.25
N PHE A 145 -3.06 -8.12 -6.41
CA PHE A 145 -3.59 -8.75 -7.61
C PHE A 145 -2.63 -9.79 -8.18
N THR A 146 -1.31 -9.53 -8.17
CA THR A 146 -0.31 -10.56 -8.46
C THR A 146 -0.51 -11.79 -7.58
N LEU A 147 -0.58 -11.62 -6.25
CA LEU A 147 -0.76 -12.73 -5.32
C LEU A 147 -2.08 -13.47 -5.55
N LYS A 148 -3.17 -12.76 -5.81
CA LYS A 148 -4.48 -13.38 -6.12
C LYS A 148 -4.51 -14.09 -7.48
N ALA A 149 -3.73 -13.64 -8.47
CA ALA A 149 -3.63 -14.29 -9.77
C ALA A 149 -2.87 -15.62 -9.71
N ILE A 150 -1.88 -15.73 -8.83
CA ILE A 150 -1.03 -16.93 -8.67
C ILE A 150 -1.51 -17.87 -7.57
N SER A 151 -2.31 -17.38 -6.62
CA SER A 151 -2.94 -18.24 -5.61
C SER A 151 -3.76 -19.31 -6.32
N PRO A 152 -3.65 -20.59 -5.92
CA PRO A 152 -4.60 -21.62 -6.36
C PRO A 152 -6.01 -21.08 -6.15
N ALA A 153 -6.95 -21.44 -7.02
CA ALA A 153 -8.33 -20.96 -6.97
C ALA A 153 -9.11 -21.46 -5.73
N GLN A 154 -8.54 -21.38 -4.52
CA GLN A 154 -9.28 -21.15 -3.30
C GLN A 154 -9.90 -19.75 -3.41
N GLY A 155 -11.09 -19.73 -3.99
CA GLY A 155 -11.89 -18.53 -4.04
C GLY A 155 -12.12 -17.98 -2.64
N GLY A 156 -11.77 -16.71 -2.47
CA GLY A 156 -12.33 -15.88 -1.42
C GLY A 156 -11.36 -15.58 -0.28
N VAL A 157 -11.15 -14.27 -0.10
CA VAL A 157 -10.95 -13.59 1.18
C VAL A 157 -11.26 -14.49 2.38
N PRO A 158 -10.36 -14.61 3.39
CA PRO A 158 -10.64 -15.35 4.61
C PRO A 158 -12.00 -14.96 5.19
N GLY A 159 -12.95 -15.90 5.13
CA GLY A 159 -14.32 -15.76 5.61
C GLY A 159 -15.39 -15.48 4.54
N ALA A 160 -15.10 -15.65 3.25
CA ALA A 160 -16.19 -15.93 2.31
C ALA A 160 -16.75 -17.28 2.78
N GLY A 161 -17.94 -17.23 3.40
CA GLY A 161 -18.62 -18.41 3.91
C GLY A 161 -18.57 -19.50 2.85
N ALA A 162 -18.38 -20.73 3.32
CA ALA A 162 -18.32 -21.95 2.53
C ALA A 162 -19.19 -21.82 1.28
N ARG A 163 -18.56 -21.51 0.14
CA ARG A 163 -19.26 -21.54 -1.14
C ARG A 163 -19.25 -23.02 -1.50
N SER A 164 -20.45 -23.57 -1.43
CA SER A 164 -20.80 -24.95 -1.76
C SER A 164 -20.07 -25.44 -3.01
N GLU A 165 -19.84 -26.75 -3.01
CA GLU A 165 -19.25 -27.58 -4.07
C GLU A 165 -19.75 -27.27 -5.50
N GLN A 166 -20.88 -26.57 -5.63
CA GLN A 166 -21.43 -26.04 -6.87
C GLN A 166 -20.48 -25.10 -7.63
N SER A 167 -19.59 -24.35 -6.94
CA SER A 167 -18.65 -23.40 -7.59
C SER A 167 -17.49 -24.07 -8.33
N ARG A 168 -17.36 -25.40 -8.27
CA ARG A 168 -16.40 -26.19 -9.08
C ARG A 168 -16.89 -26.43 -10.51
N ARG A 169 -18.17 -26.17 -10.84
CA ARG A 169 -18.72 -26.35 -12.20
C ARG A 169 -18.51 -25.15 -13.14
N ASP A 170 -18.16 -23.96 -12.64
CA ASP A 170 -17.93 -22.77 -13.47
C ASP A 170 -16.46 -22.62 -13.91
N GLY A 171 -16.01 -23.52 -14.78
CA GLY A 171 -14.64 -23.48 -15.35
C GLY A 171 -14.31 -22.18 -16.12
N GLY A 172 -15.33 -21.46 -16.62
CA GLY A 172 -15.18 -20.18 -17.32
C GLY A 172 -14.94 -18.98 -16.40
N GLY A 173 -15.65 -18.89 -15.27
CA GLY A 173 -15.56 -17.76 -14.34
C GLY A 173 -14.21 -17.65 -13.63
N SER A 174 -13.52 -18.77 -13.42
CA SER A 174 -12.18 -18.80 -12.82
C SER A 174 -11.12 -18.16 -13.72
N LYS A 175 -11.19 -18.38 -15.05
CA LYS A 175 -10.26 -17.80 -16.02
C LYS A 175 -10.43 -16.29 -16.14
N ILE A 176 -11.68 -15.81 -16.23
CA ILE A 176 -12.00 -14.37 -16.30
C ILE A 176 -11.49 -13.65 -15.05
N ARG A 177 -11.73 -14.22 -13.86
CA ARG A 177 -11.23 -13.65 -12.60
C ARG A 177 -9.70 -13.56 -12.58
N LYS A 178 -9.01 -14.61 -13.04
CA LYS A 178 -7.55 -14.59 -13.14
C LYS A 178 -7.06 -13.53 -14.12
N ALA A 179 -7.69 -13.41 -15.29
CA ALA A 179 -7.37 -12.38 -16.27
C ALA A 179 -7.58 -10.98 -15.69
N ALA A 180 -8.69 -10.74 -14.98
CA ALA A 180 -8.95 -9.47 -14.31
C ALA A 180 -7.87 -9.12 -13.27
N TYR A 181 -7.36 -10.10 -12.50
CA TYR A 181 -6.24 -9.86 -11.59
C TYR A 181 -4.92 -9.59 -12.32
N ILE A 182 -4.63 -10.28 -13.41
CA ILE A 182 -3.42 -10.01 -14.21
C ILE A 182 -3.49 -8.59 -14.79
N ILE A 183 -4.58 -8.23 -15.44
CA ILE A 183 -4.81 -6.90 -16.01
C ILE A 183 -4.75 -5.84 -14.91
N GLY A 184 -5.45 -6.07 -13.79
CA GLY A 184 -5.44 -5.17 -12.64
C GLY A 184 -4.04 -4.99 -12.06
N ALA A 185 -3.25 -6.05 -11.95
CA ALA A 185 -1.86 -5.98 -11.47
C ALA A 185 -0.98 -5.14 -12.40
N ILE A 186 -1.14 -5.32 -13.72
CA ILE A 186 -0.37 -4.58 -14.74
C ILE A 186 -0.75 -3.11 -14.74
N LEU A 187 -2.05 -2.79 -14.82
CA LEU A 187 -2.52 -1.40 -14.87
C LEU A 187 -2.11 -0.63 -13.61
N THR A 188 -2.40 -1.16 -12.43
CA THR A 188 -1.97 -0.53 -11.17
C THR A 188 -0.44 -0.52 -11.02
N GLY A 189 0.23 -1.54 -11.56
CA GLY A 189 1.68 -1.67 -11.67
C GLY A 189 2.32 -0.51 -12.43
N TRP A 190 1.84 -0.26 -13.65
CA TRP A 190 2.31 0.85 -14.46
C TRP A 190 1.94 2.20 -13.85
N SER A 191 0.71 2.36 -13.33
CA SER A 191 0.30 3.60 -12.69
C SER A 191 1.20 3.99 -11.51
N TYR A 192 1.55 3.04 -10.62
CA TYR A 192 2.34 3.41 -9.44
C TYR A 192 3.77 3.86 -9.79
N ILE A 193 4.46 3.16 -10.70
CA ILE A 193 5.80 3.52 -11.14
C ILE A 193 5.76 4.79 -11.99
N ALA A 194 4.76 4.96 -12.85
CA ALA A 194 4.64 6.16 -13.69
C ALA A 194 4.41 7.43 -12.85
N LEU A 195 3.66 7.32 -11.75
CA LEU A 195 3.48 8.42 -10.79
C LEU A 195 4.74 8.63 -9.92
N VAL A 196 5.42 7.55 -9.52
CA VAL A 196 6.60 7.61 -8.66
C VAL A 196 7.62 6.57 -9.12
N ASP A 197 8.55 7.00 -9.97
CA ASP A 197 9.55 6.16 -10.61
C ASP A 197 10.48 5.44 -9.63
N TYR A 198 10.89 6.11 -8.56
CA TYR A 198 11.71 5.51 -7.51
C TYR A 198 10.96 4.46 -6.66
N ALA A 199 9.63 4.34 -6.80
CA ALA A 199 8.87 3.27 -6.18
C ALA A 199 9.16 1.89 -6.81
N ILE A 200 9.85 1.83 -7.96
CA ILE A 200 10.26 0.59 -8.63
C ILE A 200 11.02 -0.39 -7.72
N GLY A 201 11.68 0.09 -6.65
CA GLY A 201 12.32 -0.77 -5.65
C GLY A 201 11.36 -1.75 -4.97
N MET A 202 10.05 -1.46 -4.97
CA MET A 202 9.02 -2.31 -4.37
C MET A 202 8.72 -3.59 -5.19
N GLU A 203 9.29 -3.72 -6.39
CA GLU A 203 9.31 -4.97 -7.14
C GLU A 203 10.08 -6.08 -6.40
N ALA A 204 11.10 -5.72 -5.61
CA ALA A 204 11.78 -6.66 -4.72
C ALA A 204 10.82 -7.19 -3.64
N PHE A 205 9.99 -6.32 -3.07
CA PHE A 205 8.96 -6.74 -2.12
C PHE A 205 7.89 -7.62 -2.79
N ARG A 206 7.49 -7.32 -4.04
CA ARG A 206 6.59 -8.21 -4.81
C ARG A 206 7.20 -9.60 -4.96
N PHE A 207 8.47 -9.71 -5.33
CA PHE A 207 9.17 -10.99 -5.43
C PHE A 207 9.16 -11.76 -4.10
N LEU A 208 9.48 -11.10 -2.99
CA LEU A 208 9.44 -11.71 -1.65
C LEU A 208 8.04 -12.20 -1.28
N ALA A 209 7.00 -11.42 -1.59
CA ALA A 209 5.62 -11.82 -1.34
C ALA A 209 5.21 -13.05 -2.16
N VAL A 210 5.59 -13.09 -3.45
CA VAL A 210 5.37 -14.26 -4.32
C VAL A 210 6.10 -15.48 -3.76
N TYR A 211 7.36 -15.32 -3.34
CA TYR A 211 8.16 -16.39 -2.74
C TYR A 211 7.51 -16.96 -1.49
N LEU A 212 7.10 -16.11 -0.55
CA LEU A 212 6.43 -16.53 0.68
C LEU A 212 5.13 -17.28 0.39
N LEU A 213 4.33 -16.81 -0.57
CA LEU A 213 3.08 -17.46 -0.95
C LEU A 213 3.31 -18.84 -1.59
N VAL A 214 4.31 -18.97 -2.49
CA VAL A 214 4.63 -20.26 -3.14
C VAL A 214 5.20 -21.25 -2.12
N LYS A 215 6.08 -20.78 -1.23
CA LYS A 215 6.71 -21.60 -0.18
C LYS A 215 5.70 -22.27 0.76
N GLN A 216 4.51 -21.70 0.94
CA GLN A 216 3.45 -22.30 1.76
C GLN A 216 3.01 -23.69 1.25
N ASN A 217 3.11 -23.98 -0.04
CA ASN A 217 2.58 -25.21 -0.64
C ASN A 217 3.66 -26.10 -1.28
N GLU A 218 4.92 -25.65 -1.32
CA GLU A 218 5.96 -26.25 -2.16
C GLU A 218 7.31 -26.28 -1.44
N GLN A 219 7.92 -27.47 -1.36
CA GLN A 219 9.28 -27.64 -0.81
C GLN A 219 10.34 -27.00 -1.71
N ASN A 220 10.23 -27.12 -3.04
CA ASN A 220 11.13 -26.50 -4.02
C ASN A 220 10.56 -25.15 -4.52
N ALA A 221 10.50 -24.18 -3.61
CA ALA A 221 9.79 -22.93 -3.85
C ALA A 221 10.46 -21.98 -4.87
N ILE A 222 11.79 -21.99 -4.99
CA ILE A 222 12.53 -20.95 -5.74
C ILE A 222 12.20 -20.97 -7.25
N TRP A 223 12.27 -22.13 -7.91
CA TRP A 223 11.98 -22.22 -9.35
C TRP A 223 10.52 -21.92 -9.68
N LYS A 224 9.59 -22.38 -8.84
CA LYS A 224 8.16 -22.06 -8.99
C LYS A 224 7.89 -20.58 -8.74
N THR A 225 8.60 -19.96 -7.80
CA THR A 225 8.55 -18.52 -7.53
C THR A 225 9.02 -17.74 -8.76
N LEU A 226 10.17 -18.08 -9.35
CA LEU A 226 10.69 -17.40 -10.54
C LEU A 226 9.69 -17.48 -11.69
N LYS A 227 9.09 -18.65 -11.95
CA LYS A 227 8.04 -18.80 -12.98
C LYS A 227 6.78 -17.98 -12.66
N ALA A 228 6.34 -17.96 -11.39
CA ALA A 228 5.16 -17.21 -10.96
C ALA A 228 5.37 -15.70 -10.95
N TRP A 229 6.61 -15.24 -10.75
CA TRP A 229 7.00 -13.83 -10.74
C TRP A 229 7.37 -13.32 -12.13
N ALA A 230 7.87 -14.16 -13.03
CA ALA A 230 8.40 -13.75 -14.35
C ALA A 230 7.41 -12.90 -15.17
N TRP A 231 6.12 -13.25 -15.19
CA TRP A 231 5.14 -12.45 -15.93
C TRP A 231 4.97 -11.03 -15.37
N THR A 232 5.24 -10.82 -14.07
CA THR A 232 5.12 -9.50 -13.42
C THR A 232 6.23 -8.56 -13.84
N LEU A 233 7.31 -9.05 -14.44
CA LEU A 233 8.40 -8.23 -14.97
C LEU A 233 7.94 -7.26 -16.06
N VAL A 234 6.82 -7.55 -16.73
CA VAL A 234 6.20 -6.61 -17.68
C VAL A 234 5.90 -5.24 -17.05
N ILE A 235 5.69 -5.20 -15.73
CA ILE A 235 5.40 -3.97 -14.98
C ILE A 235 6.63 -3.05 -14.93
N PRO A 236 7.75 -3.43 -14.28
CA PRO A 236 8.94 -2.60 -14.26
C PRO A 236 9.58 -2.46 -15.63
N LEU A 237 9.64 -3.53 -16.44
CA LEU A 237 10.27 -3.47 -17.76
C LEU A 237 9.51 -2.55 -18.71
N GLY A 238 8.17 -2.54 -18.67
CA GLY A 238 7.37 -1.66 -19.51
C GLY A 238 7.71 -0.19 -19.27
N ILE A 239 7.84 0.23 -18.01
CA ILE A 239 8.17 1.61 -17.66
C ILE A 239 9.66 1.92 -17.92
N VAL A 240 10.57 1.00 -17.65
CA VAL A 240 12.00 1.18 -17.93
C VAL A 240 12.24 1.31 -19.44
N VAL A 241 11.63 0.46 -20.26
CA VAL A 241 11.71 0.54 -21.72
C VAL A 241 11.14 1.87 -22.21
N TRP A 242 9.96 2.27 -21.73
CA TRP A 242 9.39 3.58 -22.05
C TRP A 242 10.35 4.72 -21.68
N ARG A 243 10.93 4.68 -20.48
CA ARG A 243 11.80 5.74 -19.96
C ARG A 243 13.13 5.86 -20.68
N ILE A 244 13.70 4.76 -21.16
CA ILE A 244 15.01 4.76 -21.84
C ILE A 244 14.86 5.09 -23.33
N PHE A 245 13.86 4.52 -24.00
CA PHE A 245 13.76 4.58 -25.46
C PHE A 245 12.80 5.66 -25.97
N PHE A 246 11.80 6.05 -25.19
CA PHE A 246 10.73 6.95 -25.65
C PHE A 246 10.66 8.28 -24.90
N PHE A 247 11.29 8.39 -23.73
CA PHE A 247 11.25 9.59 -22.91
C PHE A 247 12.65 10.21 -22.77
N THR A 248 12.74 11.52 -22.99
CA THR A 248 13.97 12.28 -22.74
C THR A 248 13.82 13.01 -21.42
N ASN A 249 14.56 12.58 -20.41
CA ASN A 249 14.52 13.21 -19.09
C ASN A 249 15.48 14.41 -19.06
N GLU A 250 14.95 15.60 -18.77
CA GLU A 250 15.73 16.83 -18.74
C GLU A 250 16.31 17.12 -17.33
N ARG A 251 15.96 16.31 -16.33
CA ARG A 251 16.39 16.49 -14.94
C ARG A 251 17.70 15.76 -14.66
N LYS A 252 18.78 16.52 -14.46
CA LYS A 252 20.13 15.99 -14.14
C LYS A 252 20.19 15.11 -12.89
N ALA A 253 19.33 15.36 -11.89
CA ALA A 253 19.30 14.58 -10.65
C ALA A 253 18.90 13.09 -10.85
N THR A 254 18.32 12.77 -12.00
CA THR A 254 17.89 11.41 -12.37
C THR A 254 18.80 10.77 -13.44
N ASP A 255 19.99 11.35 -13.68
CA ASP A 255 20.96 10.81 -14.62
C ASP A 255 21.68 9.58 -14.05
N ILE A 256 21.30 8.41 -14.54
CA ILE A 256 21.87 7.11 -14.16
C ILE A 256 23.34 7.01 -14.61
N GLY A 257 23.70 7.61 -15.76
CA GLY A 257 25.07 7.60 -16.26
C GLY A 257 26.01 8.39 -15.36
N GLY A 258 25.56 9.55 -14.89
CA GLY A 258 26.26 10.34 -13.88
C GLY A 258 26.51 9.56 -12.59
N GLN A 259 25.51 8.86 -12.05
CA GLN A 259 25.67 8.09 -10.81
C GLN A 259 26.59 6.88 -10.98
N LEU A 260 26.47 6.14 -12.09
CA LEU A 260 27.33 4.98 -12.37
C LEU A 260 28.78 5.39 -12.62
N SER A 261 29.03 6.54 -13.24
CA SER A 261 30.40 7.02 -13.47
C SER A 261 31.14 7.28 -12.17
N VAL A 262 30.47 7.83 -11.14
CA VAL A 262 31.03 7.99 -9.79
C VAL A 262 31.34 6.64 -9.15
N PHE A 263 30.44 5.66 -9.30
CA PHE A 263 30.68 4.29 -8.81
C PHE A 263 31.92 3.66 -9.48
N PHE A 264 32.02 3.71 -10.80
CA PHE A 264 33.16 3.12 -11.52
C PHE A 264 34.47 3.87 -11.25
N ALA A 265 34.43 5.16 -10.91
CA ALA A 265 35.61 5.92 -10.52
C ALA A 265 36.16 5.50 -9.15
N ASN A 266 35.31 5.14 -8.18
CA ASN A 266 35.75 4.64 -6.88
C ASN A 266 34.77 3.61 -6.28
N PRO A 267 34.80 2.34 -6.75
CA PRO A 267 33.80 1.34 -6.39
C PRO A 267 33.75 1.06 -4.88
N LEU A 268 34.92 0.96 -4.23
CA LEU A 268 34.98 0.58 -2.81
C LEU A 268 34.43 1.69 -1.91
N ALA A 269 34.87 2.94 -2.10
CA ALA A 269 34.38 4.05 -1.28
C ALA A 269 32.87 4.28 -1.50
N VAL A 270 32.41 4.23 -2.76
CA VAL A 270 31.00 4.41 -3.09
C VAL A 270 30.15 3.26 -2.54
N SER A 271 30.60 2.01 -2.63
CA SER A 271 29.90 0.87 -2.03
C SER A 271 29.76 0.99 -0.52
N VAL A 272 30.84 1.40 0.17
CA VAL A 272 30.81 1.61 1.63
C VAL A 272 29.85 2.74 2.00
N ASP A 273 29.90 3.86 1.27
CA ASP A 273 28.98 4.99 1.49
C ASP A 273 27.52 4.58 1.25
N TRP A 274 27.22 3.94 0.13
CA TRP A 274 25.86 3.44 -0.17
C TRP A 274 25.36 2.43 0.87
N PHE A 275 26.23 1.57 1.37
CA PHE A 275 25.89 0.65 2.46
C PHE A 275 25.49 1.41 3.73
N PHE A 276 26.29 2.39 4.17
CA PHE A 276 25.96 3.20 5.34
C PHE A 276 24.71 4.05 5.13
N GLN A 277 24.49 4.59 3.94
CA GLN A 277 23.26 5.29 3.57
C GLN A 277 22.04 4.37 3.63
N ALA A 278 22.15 3.15 3.12
CA ALA A 278 21.08 2.15 3.16
C ALA A 278 20.77 1.73 4.61
N TYR A 279 21.80 1.48 5.43
CA TYR A 279 21.66 1.17 6.84
C TYR A 279 20.99 2.32 7.62
N LYS A 280 21.48 3.56 7.44
CA LYS A 280 20.90 4.75 8.05
C LYS A 280 19.45 4.94 7.61
N SER A 281 19.14 4.72 6.34
CA SER A 281 17.77 4.78 5.80
C SER A 281 16.87 3.71 6.42
N LEU A 282 17.36 2.48 6.57
CA LEU A 282 16.63 1.40 7.22
C LEU A 282 16.32 1.74 8.68
N LEU A 283 17.30 2.23 9.45
CA LEU A 283 17.08 2.66 10.84
C LEU A 283 16.11 3.85 10.93
N ASN A 284 16.28 4.84 10.04
CA ASN A 284 15.42 6.02 9.98
C ASN A 284 13.97 5.62 9.73
N LEU A 285 13.73 4.73 8.76
CA LEU A 285 12.38 4.34 8.36
C LEU A 285 11.74 3.34 9.33
N SER A 286 12.50 2.39 9.88
CA SER A 286 11.91 1.34 10.72
C SER A 286 11.70 1.75 12.19
N VAL A 287 12.67 2.48 12.78
CA VAL A 287 12.67 2.78 14.23
C VAL A 287 12.56 4.28 14.47
N LEU A 288 13.46 5.09 13.91
CA LEU A 288 13.56 6.51 14.28
C LEU A 288 12.36 7.34 13.80
N ALA A 289 11.65 6.90 12.76
CA ALA A 289 10.37 7.45 12.33
C ALA A 289 9.34 7.48 13.47
N TRP A 290 9.34 6.49 14.36
CA TRP A 290 8.39 6.39 15.47
C TRP A 290 8.85 7.18 16.71
N ILE A 291 10.16 7.38 16.88
CA ILE A 291 10.74 7.97 18.09
C ILE A 291 11.00 9.46 17.91
N ASN A 292 11.75 9.85 16.88
CA ASN A 292 12.32 11.20 16.78
C ASN A 292 11.29 12.28 16.48
N GLN A 293 10.12 11.88 15.98
CA GLN A 293 9.12 12.81 15.48
C GLN A 293 8.22 13.33 16.60
N PHE A 294 7.98 12.51 17.62
CA PHE A 294 7.05 12.83 18.69
C PHE A 294 7.49 14.05 19.54
N PRO A 295 8.76 14.17 20.00
CA PRO A 295 9.18 15.27 20.86
C PRO A 295 9.01 16.66 20.22
N ALA A 296 9.37 16.80 18.95
CA ALA A 296 9.35 18.09 18.26
C ALA A 296 7.92 18.66 18.11
N PHE A 297 6.95 17.79 17.80
CA PHE A 297 5.56 18.22 17.63
C PHE A 297 4.85 18.46 18.96
N VAL A 298 5.05 17.60 19.96
CA VAL A 298 4.38 17.77 21.27
C VAL A 298 4.82 19.06 21.97
N GLN A 299 6.10 19.44 21.86
CA GLN A 299 6.63 20.66 22.46
C GLN A 299 6.05 21.95 21.86
N SER A 300 5.59 21.90 20.61
CA SER A 300 5.02 23.06 19.89
C SER A 300 3.48 23.11 19.92
N MET A 301 2.82 22.07 20.45
CA MET A 301 1.36 21.98 20.51
C MET A 301 0.79 22.75 21.70
N ARG A 302 -0.43 23.30 21.49
CA ARG A 302 -1.20 23.88 22.60
C ARG A 302 -1.72 22.77 23.50
N LEU A 303 -1.93 23.08 24.79
CA LEU A 303 -2.43 22.09 25.76
C LEU A 303 -3.74 21.41 25.33
N ARG A 304 -4.66 22.16 24.69
CA ARG A 304 -5.91 21.59 24.17
C ARG A 304 -5.66 20.52 23.10
N ASP A 305 -4.67 20.75 22.23
CA ASP A 305 -4.39 19.88 21.09
C ASP A 305 -3.67 18.62 21.59
N VAL A 306 -2.82 18.75 22.61
CA VAL A 306 -2.24 17.63 23.37
C VAL A 306 -3.35 16.81 24.04
N ALA A 307 -4.29 17.45 24.75
CA ALA A 307 -5.39 16.76 25.41
C ALA A 307 -6.27 15.99 24.40
N LEU A 308 -6.61 16.60 23.27
CA LEU A 308 -7.34 15.94 22.19
C LEU A 308 -6.53 14.77 21.61
N GLY A 309 -5.22 14.95 21.40
CA GLY A 309 -4.31 13.88 20.98
C GLY A 309 -4.33 12.68 21.93
N VAL A 310 -4.24 12.92 23.24
CA VAL A 310 -4.31 11.87 24.28
C VAL A 310 -5.65 11.14 24.24
N LEU A 311 -6.77 11.87 24.13
CA LEU A 311 -8.11 11.27 24.03
C LEU A 311 -8.24 10.39 22.78
N LEU A 312 -7.78 10.87 21.63
CA LEU A 312 -7.79 10.10 20.38
C LEU A 312 -6.89 8.87 20.48
N SER A 313 -5.69 8.99 21.06
CA SER A 313 -4.81 7.85 21.29
C SER A 313 -5.43 6.81 22.22
N ALA A 314 -6.08 7.23 23.31
CA ALA A 314 -6.78 6.32 24.22
C ALA A 314 -7.92 5.58 23.49
N LEU A 315 -8.71 6.29 22.68
CA LEU A 315 -9.77 5.68 21.87
C LEU A 315 -9.22 4.66 20.86
N VAL A 316 -8.12 4.99 20.18
CA VAL A 316 -7.44 4.07 19.27
C VAL A 316 -6.97 2.83 20.01
N ILE A 317 -6.33 2.97 21.19
CA ILE A 317 -5.89 1.84 22.00
C ILE A 317 -7.08 0.95 22.40
N LEU A 318 -8.20 1.54 22.82
CA LEU A 318 -9.41 0.79 23.16
C LEU A 318 -9.95 0.00 21.96
N ILE A 319 -9.98 0.60 20.77
CA ILE A 319 -10.41 -0.07 19.53
C ILE A 319 -9.45 -1.19 19.15
N VAL A 320 -8.13 -1.01 19.32
CA VAL A 320 -7.13 -2.05 19.07
C VAL A 320 -7.29 -3.21 20.04
N VAL A 321 -7.42 -2.95 21.34
CA VAL A 321 -7.66 -4.00 22.36
C VAL A 321 -8.96 -4.74 22.07
N TYR A 322 -10.02 -4.01 21.68
CA TYR A 322 -11.27 -4.62 21.24
C TYR A 322 -11.07 -5.50 20.00
N ALA A 323 -10.38 -5.01 18.97
CA ALA A 323 -10.08 -5.77 17.75
C ALA A 323 -9.32 -7.06 18.07
N GLU A 324 -8.28 -6.99 18.92
CA GLU A 324 -7.51 -8.16 19.34
C GLU A 324 -8.38 -9.21 20.04
N ARG A 325 -9.20 -8.78 21.01
CA ARG A 325 -10.14 -9.68 21.72
C ARG A 325 -11.09 -10.37 20.75
N ARG A 326 -11.65 -9.62 19.78
CA ARG A 326 -12.56 -10.18 18.76
C ARG A 326 -11.87 -11.14 17.81
N ILE A 327 -10.62 -10.87 17.44
CA ILE A 327 -9.81 -11.78 16.62
C ILE A 327 -9.54 -13.09 17.38
N LYS A 328 -9.17 -13.00 18.67
CA LYS A 328 -8.92 -14.17 19.53
C LYS A 328 -10.17 -15.03 19.71
N LEU A 329 -11.30 -14.44 20.10
CA LEU A 329 -12.57 -15.15 20.25
C LEU A 329 -13.02 -15.82 18.94
N SER A 330 -12.78 -15.17 17.79
CA SER A 330 -13.07 -15.77 16.48
C SER A 330 -12.15 -16.95 16.13
N ALA A 331 -10.95 -17.00 16.69
CA ALA A 331 -10.04 -18.13 16.50
C ALA A 331 -10.45 -19.31 17.38
N GLU A 332 -10.77 -19.06 18.65
CA GLU A 332 -11.23 -20.07 19.62
C GLU A 332 -12.55 -20.72 19.18
N SER A 333 -13.55 -19.93 18.75
CA SER A 333 -14.81 -20.47 18.23
C SER A 333 -14.62 -21.38 17.02
N LYS A 334 -13.65 -21.09 16.16
CA LYS A 334 -13.36 -21.95 14.99
C LYS A 334 -12.66 -23.26 15.38
N ALA A 335 -11.85 -23.23 16.43
CA ALA A 335 -11.20 -24.44 16.93
C ALA A 335 -12.25 -25.41 17.52
N VAL A 336 -13.20 -24.88 18.31
CA VAL A 336 -14.30 -25.67 18.90
C VAL A 336 -15.22 -26.26 17.82
N ASP A 337 -15.65 -25.46 16.83
CA ASP A 337 -16.49 -25.97 15.72
C ASP A 337 -15.75 -27.05 14.89
N GLY A 338 -14.44 -26.88 14.69
CA GLY A 338 -13.61 -27.84 13.96
C GLY A 338 -13.49 -29.19 14.66
N ASP A 339 -13.27 -29.16 15.98
CA ASP A 339 -13.17 -30.35 16.83
C ASP A 339 -14.49 -31.12 16.87
N GLN A 340 -15.63 -30.42 17.06
CA GLN A 340 -16.97 -31.02 17.00
C GLN A 340 -17.26 -31.65 15.64
N THR A 341 -16.92 -30.96 14.53
CA THR A 341 -17.16 -31.49 13.19
C THR A 341 -16.32 -32.75 12.91
N GLN A 342 -15.12 -32.83 13.48
CA GLN A 342 -14.26 -33.99 13.36
C GLN A 342 -14.80 -35.18 14.17
N THR A 343 -15.23 -34.95 15.42
CA THR A 343 -15.86 -35.99 16.24
C THR A 343 -17.15 -36.52 15.62
N THR A 344 -18.00 -35.68 15.02
CA THR A 344 -19.21 -36.14 14.33
C THR A 344 -18.89 -36.96 13.09
N LYS A 345 -17.81 -36.65 12.36
CA LYS A 345 -17.39 -37.43 11.20
C LYS A 345 -16.85 -38.81 11.60
N GLU A 346 -16.04 -38.87 12.64
CA GLU A 346 -15.51 -40.14 13.18
C GLU A 346 -16.64 -41.04 13.69
N ALA A 347 -17.66 -40.46 14.34
CA ALA A 347 -18.85 -41.19 14.81
C ALA A 347 -19.77 -41.70 13.69
N LEU A 348 -19.73 -41.11 12.49
CA LEU A 348 -20.52 -41.54 11.33
C LEU A 348 -19.78 -42.57 10.43
N THR A 349 -18.50 -42.81 10.69
CA THR A 349 -17.67 -43.79 9.97
C THR A 349 -17.49 -45.13 10.70
N LEU A 350 -18.03 -45.23 11.93
CA LEU A 350 -18.23 -46.46 12.70
C LEU A 350 -19.66 -46.95 12.49
#